data_AF-A0A940ABZ0-F1
#
_entry.id   AF-A0A940ABZ0-F1
#
_cell.length_a   1.000
_cell.length_b   1.000
_cell.length_c   1.000
_cell.angle_alpha   90.00
_cell.angle_beta   90.00
_cell.angle_gamma   90.00
#
_symmetry.space_group_name_H-M   'P 1'
#
loop_
_entity.id
_entity.type
_entity.pdbx_description
1 polymer ?
#
loop_
_entity_poly.entity_id
_entity_poly.type
_entity_poly.pdbx_seq_one_letter_code
_entity_poly.pdbx_strand_id
1 'polypeptide(L)' 'MQDISTLHIGSLIREQMTRKGIKVSWLAQQLGCHRNNIYLIFSRSWIDTETLMKISDALDYNFFEDLSRWYKQK' A
#
# COMPACT_ATOMS: atom_id res chain seq x y z
N MET A 1 -4.92 9.30 -15.24
CA MET A 1 -5.41 8.02 -15.78
C MET A 1 -4.32 7.00 -15.53
N GLN A 2 -4.43 6.21 -14.46
CA GLN A 2 -3.48 5.11 -14.21
C GLN A 2 -3.85 3.98 -15.15
N ASP A 3 -2.88 3.57 -15.95
CA ASP A 3 -2.99 2.46 -16.88
C ASP A 3 -3.23 1.16 -16.08
N ILE A 4 -4.34 0.48 -16.36
CA ILE A 4 -4.78 -0.75 -15.68
C ILE A 4 -3.80 -1.91 -15.95
N SER A 5 -2.85 -1.75 -16.89
CA SER A 5 -1.87 -2.76 -17.27
C SER A 5 -0.82 -3.09 -16.20
N THR A 6 -0.59 -2.24 -15.19
CA THR A 6 0.34 -2.55 -14.08
C THR A 6 -0.19 -2.10 -12.72
N LEU A 7 -0.53 -3.06 -11.85
CA LEU A 7 -0.87 -2.75 -10.47
C LEU A 7 0.37 -2.22 -9.74
N HIS A 8 0.31 -0.98 -9.26
CA HIS A 8 1.38 -0.35 -8.49
C HIS A 8 1.00 -0.28 -7.00
N ILE A 9 1.47 -1.26 -6.20
CA ILE A 9 1.01 -1.45 -4.82
C ILE A 9 1.25 -0.22 -3.93
N GLY A 10 2.38 0.46 -4.08
CA GLY A 10 2.69 1.67 -3.32
C GLY A 10 1.72 2.82 -3.58
N SER A 11 1.20 2.91 -4.80
CA SER A 11 0.21 3.93 -5.16
C SER A 11 -1.15 3.60 -4.59
N LEU A 12 -1.54 2.32 -4.64
CA LEU A 12 -2.77 1.85 -4.02
C LEU A 12 -2.79 2.08 -2.51
N ILE A 13 -1.68 1.80 -1.81
CA ILE A 13 -1.53 2.09 -0.38
C ILE A 13 -1.71 3.60 -0.12
N ARG A 14 -1.05 4.46 -0.90
CA ARG A 14 -1.20 5.92 -0.78
C ARG A 14 -2.63 6.37 -0.99
N GLU A 15 -3.32 5.78 -1.96
CA GLU A 15 -4.72 6.08 -2.25
C GLU A 15 -5.62 5.68 -1.07
N GLN A 16 -5.46 4.48 -0.53
CA GLN A 16 -6.25 4.03 0.63
C GLN A 16 -6.00 4.90 1.87
N MET A 17 -4.74 5.29 2.13
CA MET A 17 -4.44 6.24 3.21
C MET A 17 -5.13 7.57 3.00
N THR A 18 -5.13 8.09 1.76
CA THR A 18 -5.77 9.37 1.42
C THR A 18 -7.29 9.28 1.60
N ARG A 19 -7.91 8.19 1.11
CA ARG A 19 -9.35 7.91 1.27
C ARG A 19 -9.77 7.82 2.74
N LYS A 20 -8.94 7.21 3.59
CA LYS A 20 -9.19 7.09 5.05
C LYS A 20 -8.73 8.31 5.87
N GLY A 21 -8.11 9.32 5.25
CA GLY A 21 -7.58 10.50 5.96
C GLY A 21 -6.40 10.18 6.91
N ILE A 22 -5.70 9.07 6.69
CA ILE A 22 -4.61 8.59 7.55
C ILE A 22 -3.30 9.32 7.20
N LYS A 23 -2.61 9.82 8.23
CA LYS A 23 -1.35 10.55 8.09
C LYS A 23 -0.17 9.59 7.90
N VAL A 24 0.82 10.02 7.10
CA VAL A 24 2.10 9.31 6.92
C VAL A 24 2.82 9.03 8.23
N SER A 25 2.82 10.00 9.16
CA SER A 25 3.44 9.84 10.48
C SER A 25 2.77 8.75 11.31
N TRP A 26 1.47 8.56 11.16
CA TRP A 26 0.72 7.53 11.86
C TRP A 26 1.11 6.15 11.35
N LEU A 27 1.13 5.95 10.02
CA LEU A 27 1.54 4.66 9.45
C LEU A 27 3.01 4.36 9.76
N ALA A 28 3.89 5.35 9.71
CA ALA A 28 5.30 5.17 10.09
C ALA A 28 5.44 4.69 11.54
N GLN A 29 4.62 5.20 12.46
CA GLN A 29 4.56 4.72 13.84
C GLN A 29 4.06 3.28 13.93
N GLN A 30 3.00 2.93 13.21
CA GLN A 30 2.46 1.55 13.20
C GLN A 30 3.48 0.54 12.67
N LEU A 31 4.27 0.93 11.68
CA LEU A 31 5.32 0.07 11.09
C LEU A 31 6.66 0.14 11.83
N GLY A 32 6.77 0.94 12.89
CA GLY A 32 8.02 1.11 13.64
C GLY A 32 9.17 1.67 12.79
N CYS A 33 8.87 2.55 11.83
CA CYS A 33 9.85 3.04 10.86
C CYS A 33 9.85 4.57 10.70
N HIS A 34 10.82 5.11 9.96
CA HIS A 34 10.83 6.54 9.63
C HIS A 34 9.82 6.89 8.53
N ARG A 35 9.32 8.13 8.53
CA ARG A 35 8.39 8.65 7.51
C ARG A 35 8.94 8.51 6.08
N ASN A 36 10.26 8.63 5.91
CA ASN A 36 10.90 8.45 4.61
C ASN A 36 10.68 7.05 4.04
N ASN A 37 10.61 6.02 4.88
CA ASN A 37 10.33 4.65 4.43
C ASN A 37 8.91 4.53 3.86
N ILE A 38 7.95 5.28 4.41
CA ILE A 38 6.58 5.32 3.86
C ILE A 38 6.56 5.99 2.48
N TYR A 39 7.30 7.09 2.31
CA TYR A 39 7.42 7.71 0.99
C TYR A 39 8.11 6.80 -0.03
N LEU A 40 9.11 6.01 0.39
CA LEU A 40 9.72 4.98 -0.44
C LEU A 40 8.76 3.84 -0.78
N ILE A 41 7.88 3.44 0.15
CA ILE A 41 6.82 2.46 -0.14
C ILE A 41 5.90 2.98 -1.25
N PHE A 42 5.53 4.27 -1.22
CA PHE A 42 4.66 4.86 -2.25
C PHE A 42 5.24 4.84 -3.66
N SER A 43 6.57 4.80 -3.81
CA SER A 43 7.25 4.72 -5.11
C SER A 43 7.52 3.30 -5.59
N ARG A 44 7.18 2.27 -4.80
CA ARG A 44 7.44 0.87 -5.16
C ARG A 44 6.21 0.24 -5.82
N SER A 45 6.41 -0.37 -6.98
CA SER A 45 5.36 -1.11 -7.68
C SER A 45 4.99 -2.42 -6.99
N TRP A 46 5.94 -2.99 -6.24
CA TRP A 46 5.78 -4.21 -5.45
C TRP A 46 6.43 -4.04 -4.07
N ILE A 47 5.96 -4.78 -3.07
CA ILE A 47 6.59 -4.90 -1.75
C ILE A 47 6.52 -6.36 -1.31
N ASP A 48 7.35 -6.75 -0.34
CA ASP A 48 7.27 -8.08 0.27
C ASP A 48 5.96 -8.28 1.03
N THR A 49 5.58 -9.55 1.19
CA THR A 49 4.29 -9.95 1.77
C THR A 49 4.18 -9.61 3.26
N GLU A 50 5.29 -9.61 3.99
CA GLU A 50 5.29 -9.24 5.42
C GLU A 50 4.97 -7.75 5.59
N THR A 51 5.62 -6.88 4.81
CA THR A 51 5.34 -5.44 4.80
C THR A 51 3.91 -5.17 4.34
N LEU A 52 3.43 -5.88 3.31
CA LEU A 52 2.07 -5.74 2.83
C LEU A 52 1.04 -6.13 3.90
N MET A 53 1.29 -7.22 4.64
CA MET A 53 0.43 -7.68 5.73
C MET A 53 0.34 -6.64 6.85
N LYS A 54 1.49 -6.12 7.33
CA LYS A 54 1.50 -5.09 8.37
C LYS A 54 0.75 -3.82 7.95
N ILE A 55 0.87 -3.43 6.68
CA ILE A 55 0.14 -2.27 6.14
C ILE A 55 -1.35 -2.58 6.00
N SER A 56 -1.71 -3.79 5.58
CA SER A 56 -3.09 -4.26 5.52
C SER A 56 -3.76 -4.19 6.88
N ASP A 57 -3.10 -4.69 7.92
CA ASP A 57 -3.61 -4.68 9.28
C ASP A 57 -3.71 -3.25 9.82
N ALA A 58 -2.66 -2.44 9.62
CA ALA A 58 -2.66 -1.04 10.06
C ALA A 58 -3.75 -0.22 9.37
N LEU A 59 -4.02 -0.44 8.09
CA LEU A 59 -5.02 0.32 7.34
C LEU A 59 -6.41 -0.32 7.38
N ASP A 60 -6.59 -1.47 8.04
CA ASP A 60 -7.82 -2.26 8.02
C ASP A 60 -8.36 -2.40 6.58
N TYR A 61 -7.50 -2.92 5.71
CA TYR A 61 -7.76 -3.03 4.29
C TYR A 61 -6.99 -4.20 3.66
N ASN A 62 -7.66 -5.06 2.90
CA ASN A 62 -7.06 -6.26 2.30
C ASN A 62 -6.42 -5.98 0.93
N PHE A 63 -5.15 -5.57 0.92
CA PHE A 63 -4.41 -5.35 -0.32
C PHE A 63 -4.10 -6.65 -1.10
N PHE A 64 -4.15 -7.80 -0.45
CA PHE A 64 -3.99 -9.10 -1.13
C PHE A 64 -5.18 -9.41 -2.04
N GLU A 65 -6.38 -8.92 -1.70
CA GLU A 65 -7.54 -9.06 -2.56
C GLU A 65 -7.37 -8.28 -3.87
N ASP A 66 -6.81 -7.07 -3.81
CA ASP A 66 -6.51 -6.28 -5.01
C ASP A 66 -5.47 -6.96 -5.90
N LEU A 67 -4.42 -7.53 -5.29
CA LEU A 67 -3.44 -8.35 -6.01
C LEU A 67 -4.10 -9.56 -6.68
N SER A 68 -4.99 -10.26 -5.97
CA SER A 68 -5.72 -11.42 -6.49
C SER A 68 -6.63 -11.03 -7.66
N ARG A 69 -7.36 -9.92 -7.54
CA ARG A 69 -8.23 -9.39 -8.60
C ARG A 69 -7.43 -8.99 -9.83
N TRP A 70 -6.30 -8.31 -9.65
CA TRP A 70 -5.42 -7.96 -10.76
C TRP A 70 -4.85 -9.20 -11.46
N TYR A 71 -4.39 -10.20 -10.69
CA TYR A 71 -3.86 -11.44 -11.25
C TYR A 71 -4.88 -12.20 -12.09
N LYS A 72 -6.16 -12.23 -11.68
CA LYS A 72 -7.25 -12.89 -12.43
C LYS A 72 -7.65 -12.19 -13.72
N GLN A 73 -7.31 -10.91 -13.87
CA GLN A 73 -7.62 -10.08 -15.05
C GLN A 73 -6.48 -10.04 -16.07
N LYS A 74 -5.31 -10.56 -15.69
CA LYS A 74 -4.16 -10.77 -16.57
C LYS A 74 -4.38 -12.02 -17.41
#